data_AF-A0A3D5MZ02-F1
#
_entry.id   AF-A0A3D5MZ02-F1
#
_cell.length_a   1.000
_cell.length_b   1.000
_cell.length_c   1.000
_cell.angle_alpha   90.00
_cell.angle_beta   90.00
_cell.angle_gamma   90.00
#
_symmetry.space_group_name_H-M   'P 1'
#
loop_
_entity.id
_entity.type
_entity.pdbx_description
1 polymer ?
#
loop_
_entity_poly.entity_id
_entity_poly.type
_entity_poly.pdbx_seq_one_letter_code
_entity_poly.pdbx_strand_id
1 'polypeptide(L)'
;MSEENKSDLIEYAQNNNLQPISGENGYNDTDAVVLSTVEYLNFEDVNLEGLQPTLENYIDVYLKVKRDAGEYIDPNRKALAEAVKNNPRYKDLKIENVQASFNENEPEQFGAMTVVLPEGQKVAVFRGTDGTNSGWWEDLCFGYNNNPEGTTAQKMAKEYIENITGTDDIYILQVIPKEEALQNGLLYYVVINLMRKVIL
;
A
#
# COMPACT_ATOMS: atom_id res chain seq x y z
N MET A 1 7.61 7.68 -9.34
CA MET A 1 7.22 8.93 -8.64
C MET A 1 8.38 9.93 -8.71
N SER A 2 8.13 11.18 -9.11
CA SER A 2 9.15 12.25 -9.13
C SER A 2 9.61 12.60 -7.70
N GLU A 3 10.78 13.22 -7.56
CA GLU A 3 11.29 13.70 -6.25
C GLU A 3 10.37 14.76 -5.62
N GLU A 4 9.76 15.61 -6.43
CA GLU A 4 8.79 16.62 -5.99
C GLU A 4 7.56 15.96 -5.32
N ASN A 5 6.97 14.94 -5.96
CA ASN A 5 5.83 14.22 -5.40
C ASN A 5 6.17 13.44 -4.10
N LYS A 6 7.42 13.03 -3.90
CA LYS A 6 7.87 12.38 -2.66
C LYS A 6 7.95 13.38 -1.50
N SER A 7 8.46 14.58 -1.78
CA SER A 7 8.56 15.67 -0.80
C SER A 7 7.18 16.07 -0.29
N ASP A 8 6.20 16.20 -1.19
CA ASP A 8 4.82 16.58 -0.85
C ASP A 8 4.14 15.57 0.09
N LEU A 9 4.35 14.27 -0.15
CA LEU A 9 3.81 13.20 0.68
C LEU A 9 4.41 13.17 2.09
N ILE A 10 5.71 13.44 2.22
CA ILE A 10 6.38 13.52 3.52
C ILE A 10 5.84 14.72 4.30
N GLU A 11 5.77 15.89 3.68
CA GLU A 11 5.23 17.10 4.30
C GLU A 11 3.76 16.90 4.71
N TYR A 12 2.98 16.23 3.87
CA TYR A 12 1.61 15.85 4.19
C TYR A 12 1.56 14.98 5.45
N ALA A 13 2.30 13.87 5.47
CA ALA A 13 2.33 12.95 6.60
C ALA A 13 2.86 13.59 7.90
N GLN A 14 3.69 14.64 7.81
CA GLN A 14 4.23 15.34 8.98
C GLN A 14 3.25 16.38 9.56
N ASN A 15 2.59 17.14 8.69
CA ASN A 15 1.97 18.39 9.09
C ASN A 15 0.45 18.42 8.91
N ASN A 16 -0.11 17.47 8.14
CA ASN A 16 -1.51 17.50 7.76
C ASN A 16 -2.33 16.42 8.48
N ASN A 17 -3.58 16.75 8.75
CA ASN A 17 -4.60 15.88 9.32
C ASN A 17 -4.14 15.10 10.57
N LEU A 18 -3.58 15.81 11.55
CA LEU A 18 -3.07 15.25 12.83
C LEU A 18 -4.17 14.76 13.79
N GLN A 19 -5.32 14.41 13.26
CA GLN A 19 -6.45 13.84 13.99
C GLN A 19 -6.57 12.36 13.64
N PRO A 20 -6.79 11.47 14.63
CA PRO A 20 -7.04 10.05 14.40
C PRO A 20 -8.17 9.81 13.40
N ILE A 21 -8.08 8.69 12.67
CA ILE A 21 -9.20 8.22 11.83
C ILE A 21 -10.39 7.90 12.75
N SER A 22 -11.57 8.38 12.39
CA SER A 22 -12.81 8.16 13.14
C SER A 22 -14.03 8.32 12.22
N GLY A 23 -15.24 8.03 12.70
CA GLY A 23 -16.46 8.24 11.93
C GLY A 23 -16.67 9.70 11.45
N GLU A 24 -16.20 10.70 12.20
CA GLU A 24 -16.27 12.12 11.80
C GLU A 24 -15.08 12.57 10.94
N ASN A 25 -13.94 11.88 11.05
CA ASN A 25 -12.73 12.14 10.28
C ASN A 25 -12.26 10.86 9.57
N GLY A 26 -13.10 10.42 8.62
CA GLY A 26 -12.97 9.13 7.96
C GLY A 26 -11.67 8.94 7.18
N TYR A 27 -11.40 7.67 6.86
CA TYR A 27 -10.36 7.27 5.92
C TYR A 27 -10.65 7.86 4.52
N ASN A 28 -9.61 8.33 3.83
CA ASN A 28 -9.74 8.97 2.51
C ASN A 28 -8.68 8.49 1.49
N ASP A 29 -8.73 9.07 0.29
CA ASP A 29 -7.81 8.77 -0.81
C ASP A 29 -6.34 9.10 -0.49
N THR A 30 -6.09 10.17 0.27
CA THR A 30 -4.74 10.57 0.64
C THR A 30 -4.14 9.57 1.64
N ASP A 31 -4.95 9.04 2.57
CA ASP A 31 -4.52 7.96 3.46
C ASP A 31 -4.13 6.70 2.67
N ALA A 32 -4.88 6.39 1.61
CA ALA A 32 -4.55 5.26 0.74
C ALA A 32 -3.17 5.44 0.08
N VAL A 33 -2.87 6.64 -0.41
CA VAL A 33 -1.56 6.93 -1.01
C VAL A 33 -0.44 6.83 0.03
N VAL A 34 -0.63 7.38 1.23
CA VAL A 34 0.36 7.29 2.31
C VAL A 34 0.62 5.82 2.67
N LEU A 35 -0.43 5.04 2.92
CA LEU A 35 -0.30 3.64 3.34
C LEU A 35 0.30 2.75 2.24
N SER A 36 -0.11 2.93 0.98
CA SER A 36 0.52 2.24 -0.16
C SER A 36 2.00 2.59 -0.32
N THR A 37 2.38 3.82 0.01
CA THR A 37 3.81 4.21 -0.03
C THR A 37 4.58 3.57 1.13
N VAL A 38 3.95 3.42 2.29
CA VAL A 38 4.54 2.77 3.47
C VAL A 38 4.71 1.26 3.28
N GLU A 39 3.85 0.62 2.49
CA GLU A 39 3.96 -0.81 2.19
C GLU A 39 5.34 -1.17 1.57
N TYR A 40 5.96 -0.25 0.81
CA TYR A 40 7.33 -0.41 0.27
C TYR A 40 8.45 -0.43 1.32
N LEU A 41 8.13 -0.27 2.61
CA LEU A 41 9.07 -0.55 3.69
C LEU A 41 9.27 -2.05 3.89
N ASN A 42 8.43 -2.91 3.30
CA ASN A 42 8.58 -4.36 3.28
C ASN A 42 8.54 -4.98 4.68
N PHE A 43 7.36 -4.98 5.30
CA PHE A 43 7.17 -5.47 6.66
C PHE A 43 7.11 -7.00 6.80
N GLU A 44 7.22 -7.75 5.70
CA GLU A 44 7.13 -9.22 5.66
C GLU A 44 8.10 -9.93 6.63
N ASP A 45 9.29 -9.37 6.85
CA ASP A 45 10.32 -9.93 7.73
C ASP A 45 10.35 -9.29 9.14
N VAL A 46 9.40 -8.40 9.45
CA VAL A 46 9.36 -7.69 10.73
C VAL A 46 8.75 -8.57 11.82
N ASN A 47 9.55 -8.93 12.83
CA ASN A 47 9.10 -9.62 14.03
C ASN A 47 8.85 -8.65 15.19
N LEU A 48 7.59 -8.57 15.64
CA LEU A 48 7.18 -7.64 16.68
C LEU A 48 7.43 -8.10 18.12
N GLU A 49 7.86 -9.35 18.37
CA GLU A 49 8.23 -9.87 19.70
C GLU A 49 7.29 -9.45 20.86
N GLY A 50 5.99 -9.65 20.70
CA GLY A 50 4.99 -9.37 21.74
C GLY A 50 4.54 -7.90 21.83
N LEU A 51 5.02 -7.03 20.93
CA LEU A 51 4.45 -5.71 20.72
C LEU A 51 3.08 -5.80 20.03
N GLN A 52 2.26 -4.77 20.22
CA GLN A 52 1.01 -4.64 19.48
C GLN A 52 1.32 -4.44 17.99
N PRO A 53 0.53 -5.01 17.07
CA PRO A 53 0.79 -4.89 15.64
C PRO A 53 0.30 -3.55 15.09
N THR A 54 0.80 -2.45 15.65
CA THR A 54 0.51 -1.09 15.19
C THR A 54 1.54 -0.66 14.15
N LEU A 55 1.15 0.29 13.31
CA LEU A 55 2.03 0.85 12.28
C LEU A 55 3.29 1.47 12.89
N GLU A 56 3.16 2.13 14.05
CA GLU A 56 4.31 2.62 14.81
C GLU A 56 5.31 1.51 15.15
N ASN A 57 4.84 0.40 15.72
CA ASN A 57 5.73 -0.68 16.15
C ASN A 57 6.38 -1.39 14.96
N TYR A 58 5.64 -1.59 13.86
CA TYR A 58 6.21 -2.13 12.61
C TYR A 58 7.35 -1.25 12.09
N ILE A 59 7.12 0.07 12.00
CA ILE A 59 8.13 1.01 11.52
C ILE A 59 9.33 1.06 12.47
N ASP A 60 9.11 1.03 13.79
CA ASP A 60 10.18 1.07 14.76
C ASP A 60 11.10 -0.13 14.70
N VAL A 61 10.52 -1.33 14.63
CA VAL A 61 11.30 -2.56 14.50
C VAL A 61 12.02 -2.58 13.15
N TYR A 62 11.35 -2.20 12.06
CA TYR A 62 11.97 -2.09 10.74
C TYR A 62 13.21 -1.19 10.75
N LEU A 63 13.06 0.06 11.22
CA LEU A 63 14.15 1.03 11.27
C LEU A 63 15.29 0.57 12.18
N LYS A 64 14.96 -0.07 13.31
CA LYS A 64 15.93 -0.66 14.23
C LYS A 64 16.74 -1.77 13.56
N VAL A 65 16.08 -2.73 12.93
CA VAL A 65 16.73 -3.87 12.26
C VAL A 65 17.66 -3.38 11.15
N LYS A 66 17.20 -2.47 10.28
CA LYS A 66 18.01 -1.91 9.21
C LYS A 66 19.23 -1.15 9.74
N ARG A 67 19.05 -0.34 10.79
CA ARG A 67 20.14 0.38 11.45
C ARG A 67 21.16 -0.59 12.06
N ASP A 68 20.70 -1.60 12.79
CA ASP A 68 21.57 -2.55 13.49
C ASP A 68 22.35 -3.43 12.48
N ALA A 69 21.78 -3.69 11.29
CA ALA A 69 22.44 -4.35 10.17
C ALA A 69 23.37 -3.41 9.35
N GLY A 70 23.34 -2.09 9.60
CA GLY A 70 24.10 -1.12 8.83
C GLY A 70 23.61 -0.95 7.38
N GLU A 71 22.36 -1.31 7.10
CA GLU A 71 21.77 -1.20 5.77
C GLU A 71 21.44 0.26 5.43
N TYR A 72 21.67 0.63 4.17
CA TYR A 72 21.27 1.94 3.66
C TYR A 72 19.75 2.00 3.50
N ILE A 73 19.14 3.02 4.09
CA ILE A 73 17.74 3.36 3.86
C ILE A 73 17.73 4.68 3.11
N ASP A 74 16.99 4.73 2.00
CA ASP A 74 16.74 5.98 1.28
C ASP A 74 16.20 7.06 2.24
N PRO A 75 16.79 8.27 2.26
CA PRO A 75 16.42 9.33 3.19
C PRO A 75 14.94 9.72 3.12
N ASN A 76 14.34 9.73 1.93
CA ASN A 76 12.92 10.07 1.76
C ASN A 76 12.04 8.96 2.32
N ARG A 77 12.37 7.69 2.09
CA ARG A 77 11.67 6.55 2.72
C ARG A 77 11.77 6.59 4.24
N LYS A 78 12.96 6.88 4.76
CA LYS A 78 13.17 7.01 6.21
C LYS A 78 12.35 8.17 6.79
N ALA A 79 12.36 9.33 6.13
CA ALA A 79 11.60 10.49 6.57
C ALA A 79 10.08 10.25 6.54
N LEU A 80 9.57 9.56 5.51
CA LEU A 80 8.17 9.15 5.44
C LEU A 80 7.81 8.18 6.57
N ALA A 81 8.66 7.17 6.82
CA ALA A 81 8.46 6.22 7.90
C ALA A 81 8.39 6.93 9.26
N GLU A 82 9.34 7.84 9.54
CA GLU A 82 9.33 8.65 10.76
C GLU A 82 8.11 9.56 10.85
N ALA A 83 7.65 10.16 9.75
CA ALA A 83 6.45 10.98 9.71
C ALA A 83 5.20 10.17 10.08
N VAL A 84 5.02 9.01 9.43
CA VAL A 84 3.85 8.15 9.62
C VAL A 84 3.82 7.55 11.02
N LYS A 85 4.97 7.08 11.53
CA LYS A 85 5.10 6.56 12.90
C LYS A 85 4.67 7.59 13.95
N ASN A 86 4.98 8.86 13.74
CA ASN A 86 4.70 9.91 14.72
C ASN A 86 3.34 10.60 14.51
N ASN A 87 2.66 10.35 13.39
CA ASN A 87 1.38 10.98 13.08
C ASN A 87 0.21 10.28 13.83
N PRO A 88 -0.56 10.99 14.67
CA PRO A 88 -1.72 10.42 15.39
C PRO A 88 -2.78 9.78 14.49
N ARG A 89 -2.84 10.17 13.21
CA ARG A 89 -3.73 9.58 12.22
C ARG A 89 -3.39 8.12 11.89
N TYR A 90 -2.11 7.76 11.90
CA TYR A 90 -1.63 6.49 11.36
C TYR A 90 -0.98 5.58 12.41
N LYS A 91 -0.30 6.16 13.40
CA LYS A 91 0.58 5.43 14.32
C LYS A 91 -0.08 4.24 15.03
N ASP A 92 -1.35 4.39 15.41
CA ASP A 92 -2.11 3.41 16.18
C ASP A 92 -2.94 2.46 15.29
N LEU A 93 -2.90 2.63 13.96
CA LEU A 93 -3.56 1.72 13.03
C LEU A 93 -2.92 0.34 13.13
N LYS A 94 -3.76 -0.71 13.20
CA LYS A 94 -3.28 -2.08 13.31
C LYS A 94 -3.00 -2.67 11.94
N ILE A 95 -1.96 -3.48 11.85
CA ILE A 95 -1.51 -4.18 10.65
C ILE A 95 -1.65 -5.68 10.84
N GLU A 96 -2.24 -6.35 9.86
CA GLU A 96 -2.43 -7.79 9.83
C GLU A 96 -2.11 -8.34 8.44
N ASN A 97 -1.95 -9.67 8.33
CA ASN A 97 -1.81 -10.39 7.06
C ASN A 97 -0.74 -9.81 6.12
N VAL A 98 0.44 -9.45 6.63
CA VAL A 98 1.54 -8.98 5.78
C VAL A 98 2.03 -10.14 4.91
N GLN A 99 2.05 -9.95 3.59
CA GLN A 99 2.45 -10.96 2.61
C GLN A 99 3.24 -10.31 1.49
N ALA A 100 4.32 -10.98 1.06
CA ALA A 100 5.05 -10.62 -0.13
C ALA A 100 5.40 -11.89 -0.93
N SER A 101 5.33 -11.80 -2.25
CA SER A 101 5.85 -12.81 -3.17
C SER A 101 6.72 -12.10 -4.20
N PHE A 102 7.96 -12.57 -4.29
CA PHE A 102 8.92 -12.11 -5.27
C PHE A 102 9.47 -13.32 -6.02
N ASN A 103 9.28 -13.33 -7.32
CA ASN A 103 9.89 -14.30 -8.21
C ASN A 103 10.86 -13.57 -9.14
N GLU A 104 12.10 -14.04 -9.24
CA GLU A 104 13.07 -13.47 -10.19
C GLU A 104 12.86 -13.99 -11.62
N ASN A 105 12.19 -15.14 -11.76
CA ASN A 105 11.99 -15.84 -13.05
C ASN A 105 10.62 -15.53 -13.68
N GLU A 106 9.67 -15.00 -12.91
CA GLU A 106 8.41 -14.45 -13.39
C GLU A 106 8.29 -12.99 -12.91
N PRO A 107 7.62 -12.07 -13.62
CA PRO A 107 7.38 -10.72 -13.13
C PRO A 107 6.34 -10.70 -12.01
N GLU A 108 6.61 -11.39 -10.92
CA GLU A 108 5.75 -11.45 -9.76
C GLU A 108 6.35 -10.54 -8.70
N GLN A 109 5.75 -9.36 -8.54
CA GLN A 109 6.02 -8.45 -7.43
C GLN A 109 4.71 -8.20 -6.69
N PHE A 110 4.34 -9.16 -5.85
CA PHE A 110 3.17 -9.01 -4.99
C PHE A 110 3.64 -8.59 -3.59
N GLY A 111 3.04 -7.54 -3.06
CA GLY A 111 3.20 -7.11 -1.67
C GLY A 111 1.87 -6.58 -1.18
N ALA A 112 1.44 -7.04 -0.01
CA ALA A 112 0.18 -6.63 0.58
C ALA A 112 0.23 -6.65 2.11
N MET A 113 -0.49 -5.71 2.71
CA MET A 113 -0.80 -5.70 4.13
C MET A 113 -2.26 -5.30 4.36
N THR A 114 -2.84 -5.73 5.48
CA THR A 114 -4.18 -5.33 5.90
C THR A 114 -4.07 -4.29 7.00
N VAL A 115 -4.69 -3.14 6.80
CA VAL A 115 -4.82 -2.10 7.82
C VAL A 115 -6.21 -2.19 8.44
N VAL A 116 -6.29 -2.32 9.76
CA VAL A 116 -7.55 -2.32 10.51
C VAL A 116 -7.83 -0.90 11.03
N LEU A 117 -8.91 -0.31 10.55
CA LEU A 117 -9.39 1.00 10.98
C LEU A 117 -9.99 0.93 12.40
N PRO A 118 -10.11 2.07 13.12
CA PRO A 118 -10.54 2.08 14.52
C PRO A 118 -11.94 1.49 14.77
N GLU A 119 -12.83 1.53 13.78
CA GLU A 119 -14.17 0.94 13.86
C GLU A 119 -14.22 -0.52 13.36
N GLY A 120 -13.06 -1.13 13.06
CA GLY A 120 -12.91 -2.54 12.71
C GLY A 120 -12.99 -2.84 11.20
N GLN A 121 -13.21 -1.84 10.35
CA GLN A 121 -13.11 -2.02 8.90
C GLN A 121 -11.69 -2.41 8.52
N LYS A 122 -11.55 -3.26 7.50
CA LYS A 122 -10.26 -3.71 6.99
C LYS A 122 -10.00 -3.07 5.63
N VAL A 123 -8.79 -2.58 5.44
CA VAL A 123 -8.30 -2.01 4.18
C VAL A 123 -7.13 -2.86 3.70
N ALA A 124 -7.27 -3.46 2.53
CA ALA A 124 -6.14 -4.10 1.86
C ALA A 124 -5.28 -3.02 1.20
N VAL A 125 -3.99 -3.01 1.54
CA VAL A 125 -3.00 -2.08 1.01
C VAL A 125 -2.01 -2.90 0.20
N PHE A 126 -1.95 -2.62 -1.10
CA PHE A 126 -1.06 -3.30 -2.02
C PHE A 126 0.15 -2.42 -2.34
N ARG A 127 1.29 -3.08 -2.55
CA ARG A 127 2.46 -2.49 -3.20
C ARG A 127 2.07 -2.05 -4.60
N GLY A 128 2.38 -0.81 -4.97
CA GLY A 128 2.23 -0.34 -6.35
C GLY A 128 3.35 -0.87 -7.25
N THR A 129 3.33 -0.50 -8.53
CA THR A 129 4.50 -0.69 -9.40
C THR A 129 5.57 0.36 -9.08
N ASP A 130 6.76 -0.09 -8.69
CA ASP A 130 7.88 0.79 -8.28
C ASP A 130 8.70 1.33 -9.47
N GLY A 131 8.24 1.09 -10.69
CA GLY A 131 8.94 1.46 -11.91
C GLY A 131 10.15 0.56 -12.22
N THR A 132 10.31 -0.59 -11.56
CA THR A 132 11.29 -1.61 -11.95
C THR A 132 10.88 -2.34 -13.23
N ASN A 133 11.84 -2.99 -13.90
CA ASN A 133 11.59 -3.75 -15.13
C ASN A 133 10.48 -4.79 -14.96
N SER A 134 10.36 -5.42 -13.78
CA SER A 134 9.30 -6.39 -13.51
C SER A 134 7.93 -5.72 -13.35
N GLY A 135 7.85 -4.59 -12.65
CA GLY A 135 6.60 -3.81 -12.54
C GLY A 135 6.12 -3.27 -13.90
N TRP A 136 7.04 -2.78 -14.72
CA TRP A 136 6.73 -2.40 -16.11
C TRP A 136 6.34 -3.60 -16.97
N TRP A 137 6.97 -4.75 -16.78
CA TRP A 137 6.64 -5.96 -17.53
C TRP A 137 5.24 -6.49 -17.14
N GLU A 138 4.81 -6.34 -15.89
CA GLU A 138 3.44 -6.63 -15.46
C GLU A 138 2.43 -5.67 -16.11
N ASP A 139 2.68 -4.36 -16.06
CA ASP A 139 1.83 -3.34 -16.69
C ASP A 139 1.75 -3.54 -18.22
N LEU A 140 2.86 -3.94 -18.86
CA LEU A 140 2.94 -4.27 -20.29
C LEU A 140 2.25 -5.59 -20.63
N CYS A 141 2.36 -6.62 -19.79
CA CYS A 141 1.64 -7.88 -19.97
C CYS A 141 0.13 -7.65 -20.00
N PHE A 142 -0.38 -6.73 -19.18
CA PHE A 142 -1.79 -6.33 -19.20
C PHE A 142 -2.17 -5.57 -20.48
N GLY A 143 -1.31 -4.67 -20.96
CA GLY A 143 -1.57 -3.88 -22.17
C GLY A 143 -1.45 -4.66 -23.49
N TYR A 144 -0.62 -5.71 -23.53
CA TYR A 144 -0.30 -6.47 -24.75
C TYR A 144 -1.05 -7.80 -24.84
N ASN A 145 -1.15 -8.54 -23.73
CA ASN A 145 -1.93 -9.76 -23.69
C ASN A 145 -3.33 -9.39 -23.22
N ASN A 146 -4.32 -9.50 -24.10
CA ASN A 146 -5.73 -9.66 -23.74
C ASN A 146 -5.92 -10.99 -22.97
N ASN A 147 -5.15 -11.21 -21.91
CA ASN A 147 -5.22 -12.39 -21.07
C ASN A 147 -6.50 -12.25 -20.24
N PRO A 148 -7.56 -13.03 -20.55
CA PRO A 148 -8.83 -12.91 -19.85
C PRO A 148 -8.73 -13.31 -18.37
N GLU A 149 -7.63 -13.94 -17.97
CA GLU A 149 -7.41 -14.41 -16.60
C GLU A 149 -6.66 -13.43 -15.69
N GLY A 150 -6.18 -12.29 -16.22
CA GLY A 150 -5.40 -11.31 -15.45
C GLY A 150 -3.93 -11.69 -15.20
N THR A 151 -3.17 -10.78 -14.58
CA THR A 151 -1.75 -11.01 -14.19
C THR A 151 -1.65 -11.90 -12.95
N THR A 152 -0.47 -12.45 -12.67
CA THR A 152 -0.22 -13.22 -11.44
C THR A 152 -0.51 -12.37 -10.20
N ALA A 153 -0.06 -11.11 -10.13
CA ALA A 153 -0.32 -10.27 -8.97
C ALA A 153 -1.82 -9.92 -8.81
N GLN A 154 -2.60 -9.82 -9.89
CA GLN A 154 -4.06 -9.66 -9.80
C GLN A 154 -4.75 -10.90 -9.22
N LYS A 155 -4.32 -12.10 -9.60
CA LYS A 155 -4.83 -13.36 -9.02
C LYS A 155 -4.50 -13.41 -7.52
N MET A 156 -3.28 -13.05 -7.13
CA MET A 156 -2.87 -12.97 -5.73
C MET A 156 -3.61 -11.89 -4.94
N ALA A 157 -3.84 -10.71 -5.53
CA ALA A 157 -4.62 -9.66 -4.89
C ALA A 157 -6.07 -10.09 -4.63
N LYS A 158 -6.67 -10.80 -5.59
CA LYS A 158 -7.99 -11.40 -5.41
C LYS A 158 -8.00 -12.42 -4.27
N GLU A 159 -7.07 -13.37 -4.26
CA GLU A 159 -6.94 -14.38 -3.20
C GLU A 159 -6.72 -13.73 -1.83
N TYR A 160 -5.87 -12.70 -1.77
CA TYR A 160 -5.61 -11.91 -0.57
C TYR A 160 -6.90 -11.28 -0.02
N ILE A 161 -7.70 -10.64 -0.89
CA ILE A 161 -8.97 -10.02 -0.50
C ILE A 161 -9.96 -11.09 0.02
N GLU A 162 -10.08 -12.22 -0.67
CA GLU A 162 -10.95 -13.33 -0.26
C GLU A 162 -10.57 -13.86 1.14
N ASN A 163 -9.27 -13.95 1.42
CA ASN A 163 -8.76 -14.41 2.72
C ASN A 163 -9.07 -13.46 3.88
N ILE A 164 -9.12 -12.15 3.66
CA ILE A 164 -9.34 -11.17 4.74
C ILE A 164 -10.82 -10.87 5.02
N THR A 165 -11.71 -11.10 4.06
CA THR A 165 -13.16 -10.79 4.14
C THR A 165 -14.02 -11.97 4.57
N GLY A 166 -13.60 -13.21 4.32
CA GLY A 166 -14.28 -14.41 4.79
C GLY A 166 -15.53 -14.85 4.00
N THR A 167 -16.19 -14.01 3.19
CA THR A 167 -17.21 -14.34 2.14
C THR A 167 -17.74 -13.08 1.39
N ASP A 168 -18.20 -13.25 0.14
CA ASP A 168 -19.11 -12.48 -0.77
C ASP A 168 -19.10 -10.94 -0.89
N ASP A 169 -18.49 -10.18 0.02
CA ASP A 169 -18.34 -8.73 -0.14
C ASP A 169 -17.10 -8.42 -0.99
N ILE A 170 -17.35 -8.24 -2.30
CA ILE A 170 -16.34 -7.97 -3.33
C ILE A 170 -15.95 -6.49 -3.31
N TYR A 171 -14.69 -6.21 -3.00
CA TYR A 171 -14.05 -4.92 -3.27
C TYR A 171 -13.31 -5.01 -4.60
N ILE A 172 -13.79 -4.29 -5.62
CA ILE A 172 -13.12 -4.24 -6.93
C ILE A 172 -12.02 -3.19 -6.86
N LEU A 173 -10.76 -3.63 -6.95
CA LEU A 173 -9.64 -2.79 -7.35
C LEU A 173 -9.84 -2.42 -8.82
N GLN A 174 -10.31 -1.20 -9.08
CA GLN A 174 -10.26 -0.65 -10.43
C GLN A 174 -9.14 0.40 -10.50
N VAL A 175 -8.07 0.05 -11.19
CA VAL A 175 -7.10 1.03 -11.68
C VAL A 175 -7.80 1.80 -12.80
N ILE A 176 -8.27 3.01 -12.52
CA ILE A 176 -8.87 3.88 -13.54
C ILE A 176 -7.76 4.80 -14.06
N PRO A 177 -7.31 4.67 -15.33
CA PRO A 177 -6.47 5.68 -15.93
C PRO A 177 -7.27 6.99 -16.00
N LYS A 178 -6.74 8.05 -15.39
CA LYS A 178 -7.25 9.41 -15.60
C LYS A 178 -7.02 9.77 -17.07
N GLU A 179 -7.99 10.44 -17.71
CA GLU A 179 -8.05 10.73 -19.16
C GLU A 179 -6.78 11.38 -19.78
N GLU A 180 -5.79 11.80 -19.00
CA GLU A 180 -4.48 12.31 -19.47
C GLU A 180 -3.42 11.24 -19.78
N ALA A 181 -3.76 9.94 -19.75
CA ALA A 181 -2.95 8.93 -20.44
C ALA A 181 -2.92 9.14 -21.97
N LEU A 182 -3.80 10.01 -22.50
CA LEU A 182 -4.04 10.20 -23.94
C LEU A 182 -2.96 11.00 -24.68
N GLN A 183 -1.96 11.63 -24.03
CA GLN A 183 -0.98 12.44 -24.76
C GLN A 183 0.51 12.22 -24.50
N ASN A 184 1.01 11.88 -23.29
CA ASN A 184 2.46 11.97 -23.04
C ASN A 184 3.09 10.97 -22.03
N GLY A 185 2.66 9.70 -22.02
CA GLY A 185 3.50 8.64 -21.42
C GLY A 185 3.48 8.57 -19.89
N LEU A 186 2.32 8.21 -19.36
CA LEU A 186 2.10 7.38 -18.16
C LEU A 186 2.28 8.05 -16.78
N LEU A 187 1.13 8.29 -16.15
CA LEU A 187 0.95 8.39 -14.69
C LEU A 187 -0.41 7.73 -14.36
N TYR A 188 -0.39 6.60 -13.65
CA TYR A 188 -1.60 5.94 -13.14
C TYR A 188 -1.85 6.38 -11.69
N TYR A 189 -3.10 6.76 -11.39
CA TYR A 189 -3.59 6.91 -10.02
C TYR A 189 -4.45 5.69 -9.68
N VAL A 190 -4.25 5.12 -8.50
CA VAL A 190 -5.16 4.14 -7.91
C VAL A 190 -6.24 4.91 -7.16
N VAL A 191 -7.40 5.11 -7.79
CA VAL A 191 -8.58 5.64 -7.10
C VAL A 191 -9.37 4.44 -6.56
N ILE A 192 -9.30 4.23 -5.25
CA ILE A 192 -10.14 3.24 -4.56
C ILE A 192 -11.53 3.84 -4.42
N ASN A 193 -12.44 3.51 -5.32
CA ASN A 193 -13.86 3.82 -5.14
C ASN A 193 -14.46 2.77 -4.19
N LEU A 194 -14.78 3.17 -2.96
CA LEU A 194 -15.59 2.39 -2.01
C LEU A 194 -17.03 2.29 -2.54
N MET A 195 -17.26 1.44 -3.55
CA MET A 195 -18.61 1.12 -3.99
C MET A 195 -19.21 0.07 -3.07
N ARG A 196 -20.03 0.52 -2.11
CA ARG A 196 -21.03 -0.33 -1.44
C ARG A 196 -21.86 -1.00 -2.53
N LYS A 197 -21.93 -2.33 -2.56
CA LYS A 197 -22.89 -3.00 -3.44
C LYS A 197 -24.30 -2.71 -2.93
N VAL A 198 -25.08 -2.00 -3.75
CA VAL A 198 -26.54 -2.06 -3.71
C VAL A 198 -26.93 -3.47 -4.14
N ILE A 199 -27.72 -4.13 -3.31
CA ILE A 199 -28.34 -5.43 -3.60
C ILE A 199 -29.17 -5.27 -4.88
N LEU A 200 -28.91 -6.08 -5.91
CA LEU A 200 -29.87 -6.34 -7.00
C LEU A 200 -30.65 -7.61 -6.67
#